data_AF-A0AAV4FZV4-F1
#
_entry.id   AF-A0AAV4FZV4-F1
#
_cell.length_a   1.000
_cell.length_b   1.000
_cell.length_c   1.000
_cell.angle_alpha   90.00
_cell.angle_beta   90.00
_cell.angle_gamma   90.00
#
_symmetry.space_group_name_H-M   'P 1'
#
loop_
_entity.id
_entity.type
_entity.pdbx_description
1 polymer ?
#
loop_
_entity_poly.entity_id
_entity_poly.type
_entity_poly.pdbx_seq_one_letter_code
_entity_poly.pdbx_strand_id
1 'polypeptide(L)'
;MLRWIRRWKREAGGETRILSQSLKRALHQGLNFGSAKDMVDYLSPKLGTEDRKYLLVEPIKRTTLTLGDDVLAIPGTRKYYQFQAKKDYVVQAQQLACFCTACLEGLPERCINRDVVGTYTVHKCKVSSKTEKSWSDVGDFVKLTCKVNKVKKTLYATIRQTLRKRTKNNPQFCAKMVRNLATPRTPEKRRAIRDLFQATPVVADRRKSTSAPAPENGSKKMKKKKNPKKMTNAARLRAMRNLKMAIFYTSSEIVRPLPHKRYTTKRGAAYVRLVTMRGAYKLFRAKNPDVKIGATKFNQLKPRTVRKLGSVNVETCLCLCCQNLR
;
A
#
# COMPACT_ATOMS: atom_id res chain seq x y z
N MET A 1 1.09 1.13 27.24
CA MET A 1 1.08 0.87 25.78
C MET A 1 0.61 2.14 25.08
N LEU A 2 1.52 2.90 24.44
CA LEU A 2 1.19 4.16 23.76
C LEU A 2 0.18 3.90 22.62
N ARG A 3 -1.04 4.44 22.75
CA ARG A 3 -2.05 4.43 21.69
C ARG A 3 -2.28 5.85 21.22
N TRP A 4 -2.35 6.02 19.90
CA TRP A 4 -2.40 7.32 19.25
C TRP A 4 -3.86 7.64 18.90
N ILE A 5 -4.48 8.60 19.59
CA ILE A 5 -5.81 9.09 19.22
C ILE A 5 -5.63 10.28 18.30
N ARG A 6 -6.10 10.12 17.06
CA ARG A 6 -6.12 11.16 16.03
C ARG A 6 -7.49 11.81 16.01
N ARG A 7 -7.53 13.14 16.07
CA ARG A 7 -8.47 13.91 15.25
C ARG A 7 -7.77 14.06 13.89
N TRP A 8 -8.34 13.47 12.85
CA TRP A 8 -7.89 13.48 11.44
C TRP A 8 -6.77 12.50 11.03
N LYS A 9 -7.06 11.73 9.98
CA LYS A 9 -6.39 10.48 9.59
C LYS A 9 -5.68 10.65 8.23
N ARG A 10 -4.55 11.38 8.19
CA ARG A 10 -3.63 11.38 7.04
C ARG A 10 -2.23 10.93 7.44
N GLU A 11 -1.72 9.88 6.79
CA GLU A 11 -0.29 9.51 6.73
C GLU A 11 0.37 8.76 7.91
N ALA A 12 0.02 7.49 8.10
CA ALA A 12 0.74 6.58 9.02
C ALA A 12 2.21 6.27 8.59
N GLY A 13 2.64 6.65 7.38
CA GLY A 13 3.99 6.34 6.87
C GLY A 13 5.02 7.45 7.07
N GLY A 14 4.61 8.71 6.95
CA GLY A 14 5.51 9.87 7.09
C GLY A 14 5.77 10.21 8.54
N GLU A 15 4.71 10.26 9.35
CA GLU A 15 4.79 10.70 10.75
C GLU A 15 5.51 9.71 11.65
N THR A 16 5.28 8.42 11.47
CA THR A 16 6.03 7.38 12.19
C THR A 16 7.52 7.52 11.93
N ARG A 17 7.91 7.91 10.71
CA ARG A 17 9.31 8.15 10.35
C ARG A 17 9.87 9.42 10.99
N ILE A 18 9.11 10.52 11.00
CA ILE A 18 9.51 11.79 11.64
C ILE A 18 9.70 11.58 13.14
N LEU A 19 8.74 10.95 13.81
CA LEU A 19 8.82 10.60 15.24
C LEU A 19 10.01 9.70 15.54
N SER A 20 10.16 8.62 14.77
CA SER A 20 11.30 7.69 14.92
C SER A 20 12.64 8.40 14.72
N GLN A 21 12.71 9.35 13.80
CA GLN A 21 13.93 10.09 13.51
C GLN A 21 14.25 11.11 14.60
N SER A 22 13.25 11.81 15.13
CA SER A 22 13.41 12.73 16.27
C SER A 22 13.82 12.00 17.54
N LEU A 23 13.23 10.83 17.82
CA LEU A 23 13.63 9.99 18.95
C LEU A 23 15.06 9.45 18.78
N LYS A 24 15.44 9.01 17.58
CA LYS A 24 16.83 8.61 17.30
C LYS A 24 17.82 9.75 17.52
N ARG A 25 17.49 10.97 17.09
CA ARG A 25 18.33 12.15 17.34
C ARG A 25 18.46 12.45 18.82
N ALA A 26 17.38 12.34 19.59
CA ALA A 26 17.42 12.51 21.04
C ALA A 26 18.34 11.49 21.72
N LEU A 27 18.21 10.21 21.34
CA LEU A 27 19.08 9.14 21.85
C LEU A 27 20.56 9.38 21.50
N HIS A 28 20.85 9.85 20.28
CA HIS A 28 22.22 10.21 19.88
C HIS A 28 22.77 11.43 20.64
N GLN A 29 21.88 12.28 21.19
CA GLN A 29 22.26 13.40 22.06
C GLN A 29 22.45 12.95 23.53
N GLY A 30 22.34 11.66 23.83
CA GLY A 30 22.47 11.12 25.19
C GLY A 30 21.22 11.24 26.05
N LEU A 31 20.08 11.63 25.48
CA LEU A 31 18.81 11.69 26.21
C LEU A 31 18.23 10.28 26.37
N ASN A 32 17.93 9.89 27.61
CA ASN A 32 17.19 8.67 27.93
C ASN A 32 15.77 9.03 28.34
N PHE A 33 14.80 8.25 27.87
CA PHE A 33 13.38 8.41 28.23
C PHE A 33 13.01 7.30 29.22
N GLY A 34 12.71 7.66 30.48
CA GLY A 34 12.30 6.72 31.51
C GLY A 34 10.81 6.37 31.44
N SER A 35 10.01 7.30 30.91
CA SER A 35 8.57 7.14 30.78
C SER A 35 8.02 7.60 29.42
N ALA A 36 6.81 7.14 29.09
CA ALA A 36 6.10 7.63 27.90
C ALA A 36 5.73 9.12 28.01
N LYS A 37 5.62 9.65 29.24
CA LYS A 37 5.39 11.06 29.51
C LYS A 37 6.62 11.87 29.09
N ASP A 38 7.82 11.43 29.47
CA ASP A 38 9.08 12.10 29.11
C ASP A 38 9.23 12.22 27.59
N MET A 39 8.80 11.19 26.84
CA MET A 39 8.78 11.23 25.38
C MET A 39 7.82 12.28 24.85
N VAL A 40 6.60 12.38 25.41
CA VAL A 40 5.60 13.37 24.99
C VAL A 40 6.05 14.78 25.35
N ASP A 41 6.60 14.98 26.54
CA ASP A 41 7.10 16.27 27.02
C ASP A 41 8.28 16.76 26.16
N TYR A 42 9.15 15.85 25.69
CA TYR A 42 10.23 16.19 24.76
C TYR A 42 9.74 16.48 23.34
N LEU A 43 8.77 15.71 22.83
CA LEU A 43 8.32 15.80 21.44
C LEU A 43 7.32 16.93 21.21
N SER A 44 6.50 17.27 22.21
CA SER A 44 5.45 18.29 22.09
C SER A 44 5.98 19.68 21.72
N PRO A 45 7.08 20.18 22.31
CA PRO A 45 7.65 21.47 21.91
C PRO A 45 8.35 21.41 20.55
N LYS A 46 8.96 20.26 20.20
CA LYS A 46 9.81 20.14 19.00
C LYS A 46 9.04 19.85 17.72
N LEU A 47 7.96 19.08 17.84
CA LEU A 47 7.18 18.61 16.70
C LEU A 47 5.73 19.06 16.76
N GLY A 48 5.33 19.70 17.86
CA GLY A 48 4.00 20.29 18.00
C GLY A 48 3.89 21.48 17.07
N THR A 49 2.75 21.56 16.40
CA THR A 49 2.33 22.73 15.62
C THR A 49 0.93 23.09 16.11
N GLU A 50 0.38 24.23 15.71
CA GLU A 50 -1.03 24.55 16.04
C GLU A 50 -1.98 23.40 15.63
N ASP A 51 -1.66 22.75 14.50
CA ASP A 51 -2.37 21.58 13.98
C ASP A 51 -1.99 20.22 14.59
N ARG A 52 -0.94 20.14 15.43
CA ARG A 52 -0.37 18.88 15.92
C ARG A 52 -0.11 18.92 17.42
N LYS A 53 -0.89 18.12 18.16
CA LYS A 53 -0.71 17.92 19.60
C LYS A 53 -0.39 16.46 19.86
N TYR A 54 0.67 16.23 20.64
CA TYR A 54 1.00 14.89 21.15
C TYR A 54 0.33 14.76 22.51
N LEU A 55 -0.52 13.74 22.64
CA LEU A 55 -1.25 13.48 23.86
C LEU A 55 -0.83 12.12 24.39
N LEU A 56 -0.49 12.07 25.67
CA LEU A 56 -0.36 10.81 26.37
C LEU A 56 -1.78 10.26 26.57
N VAL A 57 -2.12 9.20 25.84
CA VAL A 57 -3.36 8.47 26.10
C VAL A 57 -3.12 7.60 27.31
N GLU A 58 -3.83 7.88 28.40
CA GLU A 58 -3.83 7.03 29.58
C GLU A 58 -4.05 5.57 29.16
N PRO A 59 -3.46 4.61 29.89
CA PRO A 59 -3.77 3.21 29.66
C PRO A 59 -5.29 3.07 29.64
N ILE A 60 -5.85 2.76 28.47
CA ILE A 60 -7.26 2.47 28.37
C ILE A 60 -7.46 1.33 29.36
N LYS A 61 -8.12 1.63 30.49
CA LYS A 61 -8.64 0.62 31.41
C LYS A 61 -9.63 -0.15 30.56
N ARG A 62 -9.13 -1.16 29.84
CA ARG A 62 -9.98 -2.22 29.37
C ARG A 62 -10.53 -2.73 30.69
N THR A 63 -11.82 -2.52 30.91
CA THR A 63 -12.57 -3.39 31.80
C THR A 63 -12.17 -4.75 31.30
N THR A 64 -11.25 -5.39 32.01
CA THR A 64 -11.02 -6.81 31.88
C THR A 64 -12.37 -7.35 32.26
N LEU A 65 -13.24 -7.52 31.25
CA LEU A 65 -14.14 -8.65 31.20
C LEU A 65 -13.28 -9.79 31.75
N THR A 66 -13.66 -10.19 32.95
CA THR A 66 -13.03 -11.18 33.81
C THR A 66 -11.92 -11.96 33.14
N LEU A 67 -10.72 -11.88 33.73
CA LEU A 67 -9.52 -12.66 33.43
C LEU A 67 -9.88 -14.07 32.88
N GLY A 68 -9.99 -14.24 31.56
CA GLY A 68 -10.53 -15.48 30.99
C GLY A 68 -11.07 -15.35 29.57
N ASP A 69 -11.54 -14.17 29.17
CA ASP A 69 -12.05 -13.98 27.80
C ASP A 69 -10.90 -13.80 26.80
N ASP A 70 -10.33 -14.92 26.35
CA ASP A 70 -9.45 -14.99 25.20
C ASP A 70 -10.24 -14.64 23.92
N VAL A 71 -10.36 -13.34 23.64
CA VAL A 71 -11.03 -12.84 22.44
C VAL A 71 -10.16 -13.17 21.21
N LEU A 72 -10.58 -14.20 20.46
CA LEU A 72 -9.95 -14.54 19.19
C LEU A 72 -10.24 -13.46 18.14
N ALA A 73 -9.23 -13.15 17.32
CA ALA A 73 -9.43 -12.31 16.14
C ALA A 73 -10.45 -12.97 15.21
N ILE A 74 -11.51 -12.25 14.85
CA ILE A 74 -12.52 -12.76 13.91
C ILE A 74 -11.82 -13.01 12.56
N PRO A 75 -11.77 -14.25 12.05
CA PRO A 75 -11.09 -14.57 10.79
C PRO A 75 -11.79 -13.88 9.62
N GLY A 76 -11.02 -13.50 8.59
CA GLY A 76 -11.55 -12.84 7.40
C GLY A 76 -11.88 -11.36 7.56
N THR A 77 -11.59 -10.74 8.72
CA THR A 77 -11.97 -9.34 9.00
C THR A 77 -11.21 -8.27 8.23
N ARG A 78 -10.14 -8.62 7.51
CA ARG A 78 -9.31 -7.66 6.75
C ARG A 78 -10.08 -6.90 5.66
N LYS A 79 -11.26 -7.38 5.28
CA LYS A 79 -12.12 -6.74 4.27
C LYS A 79 -13.06 -5.69 4.87
N TYR A 80 -13.20 -5.62 6.20
CA TYR A 80 -14.10 -4.70 6.87
C TYR A 80 -13.34 -3.53 7.48
N TYR A 81 -13.95 -2.34 7.39
CA TYR A 81 -13.34 -1.09 7.82
C TYR A 81 -14.11 -0.44 8.98
N GLN A 82 -15.34 -0.89 9.22
CA GLN A 82 -16.20 -0.41 10.30
C GLN A 82 -16.84 -1.60 11.00
N PHE A 83 -16.84 -1.56 12.33
CA PHE A 83 -17.47 -2.53 13.21
C PHE A 83 -18.36 -1.80 14.21
N GLN A 84 -19.51 -2.38 14.52
CA GLN A 84 -20.40 -1.93 15.59
C GLN A 84 -20.80 -3.14 16.42
N ALA A 85 -20.83 -2.97 17.73
CA ALA A 85 -21.39 -3.98 18.62
C ALA A 85 -22.91 -4.01 18.44
N LYS A 86 -23.48 -5.20 18.26
CA LYS A 86 -24.94 -5.39 18.17
C LYS A 86 -25.50 -6.05 19.43
N LYS A 87 -24.83 -7.12 19.90
CA LYS A 87 -25.10 -7.87 21.13
C LYS A 87 -23.80 -8.50 21.63
N ASP A 88 -23.83 -9.16 22.77
CA ASP A 88 -22.70 -9.93 23.27
C ASP A 88 -22.24 -10.96 22.25
N TYR A 89 -20.94 -10.94 21.95
CA TYR A 89 -20.31 -11.76 20.92
C TYR A 89 -20.94 -11.66 19.52
N VAL A 90 -21.72 -10.61 19.22
CA VAL A 90 -22.26 -10.34 17.90
C VAL A 90 -21.88 -8.94 17.46
N VAL A 91 -21.02 -8.87 16.45
CA VAL A 91 -20.63 -7.60 15.83
C VAL A 91 -21.23 -7.51 14.43
N GLN A 92 -21.57 -6.31 14.01
CA GLN A 92 -21.93 -6.03 12.63
C GLN A 92 -20.79 -5.27 11.96
N ALA A 93 -20.43 -5.65 10.74
CA ALA A 93 -19.28 -5.11 10.03
C ALA A 93 -19.64 -4.63 8.62
N GLN A 94 -18.92 -3.62 8.13
CA GLN A 94 -19.09 -3.07 6.78
C GLN A 94 -17.76 -3.01 6.04
N GLN A 95 -17.81 -3.26 4.71
CA GLN A 95 -16.63 -3.29 3.86
C GLN A 95 -16.02 -1.92 3.58
N LEU A 96 -16.76 -0.84 3.78
CA LEU A 96 -16.23 0.51 3.71
C LEU A 96 -16.71 1.25 4.96
N ALA A 97 -15.90 2.17 5.45
CA ALA A 97 -16.34 3.08 6.51
C ALA A 97 -16.90 4.35 5.86
N CYS A 98 -18.03 4.83 6.36
CA CYS A 98 -18.54 6.15 6.06
C CYS A 98 -18.64 6.97 7.34
N PHE A 99 -18.28 8.24 7.24
CA PHE A 99 -18.23 9.19 8.36
C PHE A 99 -19.18 10.37 8.10
N CYS A 100 -20.25 10.17 7.32
CA CYS A 100 -21.31 11.17 7.24
C CYS A 100 -22.06 11.27 8.57
N THR A 101 -22.77 12.37 8.80
CA THR A 101 -23.50 12.65 10.05
C THR A 101 -24.39 11.48 10.45
N ALA A 102 -25.19 10.96 9.51
CA ALA A 102 -26.03 9.79 9.73
C ALA A 102 -25.26 8.53 10.20
N CYS A 103 -24.06 8.25 9.66
CA CYS A 103 -23.25 7.10 10.10
C CYS A 103 -22.61 7.31 11.47
N LEU A 104 -22.30 8.57 11.83
CA LEU A 104 -21.79 8.92 13.16
C LEU A 104 -22.87 8.81 14.23
N GLU A 105 -24.12 9.13 13.86
CA GLU A 105 -25.31 8.99 14.70
C GLU A 105 -25.85 7.55 14.78
N GLY A 106 -25.26 6.60 14.06
CA GLY A 106 -25.73 5.22 14.05
C GLY A 106 -27.01 4.98 13.24
N LEU A 107 -27.32 5.86 12.29
CA LEU A 107 -28.48 5.80 11.39
C LEU A 107 -28.05 5.43 9.95
N PRO A 108 -27.60 4.18 9.68
CA PRO A 108 -27.08 3.80 8.36
C PRO A 108 -28.13 3.84 7.25
N GLU A 109 -29.40 3.73 7.61
CA GLU A 109 -30.56 3.90 6.70
C GLU A 109 -30.54 5.25 5.97
N ARG A 110 -30.04 6.30 6.65
CA ARG A 110 -29.96 7.67 6.15
C ARG A 110 -28.57 8.01 5.57
N CYS A 111 -27.70 7.01 5.37
CA CYS A 111 -26.39 7.24 4.79
C CYS A 111 -26.53 7.64 3.31
N ILE A 112 -26.05 8.83 2.96
CA ILE A 112 -26.00 9.32 1.56
C ILE A 112 -25.19 8.37 0.65
N ASN A 113 -24.31 7.56 1.23
CA ASN A 113 -23.46 6.61 0.51
C ASN A 113 -23.86 5.15 0.72
N ARG A 114 -25.11 4.86 1.14
CA ARG A 114 -25.59 3.50 1.44
C ARG A 114 -25.26 2.51 0.32
N ASP A 115 -25.49 2.91 -0.93
CA ASP A 115 -25.24 2.08 -2.13
C ASP A 115 -23.76 1.75 -2.37
N VAL A 116 -22.85 2.61 -1.88
CA VAL A 116 -21.40 2.42 -2.04
C VAL A 116 -20.84 1.64 -0.86
N VAL A 117 -21.27 1.97 0.35
CA VAL A 117 -20.76 1.42 1.60
C VAL A 117 -21.21 -0.03 1.82
N GLY A 118 -22.40 -0.36 1.29
CA GLY A 118 -23.03 -1.66 1.45
C GLY A 118 -23.77 -1.80 2.78
N THR A 119 -24.47 -2.92 2.94
CA THR A 119 -25.17 -3.26 4.17
C THR A 119 -24.22 -3.85 5.22
N TYR A 120 -24.60 -3.75 6.49
CA TYR A 120 -23.87 -4.41 7.56
C TYR A 120 -24.03 -5.93 7.46
N THR A 121 -22.91 -6.65 7.50
CA THR A 121 -22.89 -8.10 7.66
C THR A 121 -22.73 -8.45 9.14
N VAL A 122 -23.60 -9.31 9.65
CA VAL A 122 -23.56 -9.74 11.05
C VAL A 122 -22.55 -10.89 11.20
N HIS A 123 -21.63 -10.74 12.14
CA HIS A 123 -20.63 -11.74 12.50
C HIS A 123 -20.84 -12.16 13.95
N LYS A 124 -21.06 -13.46 14.15
CA LYS A 124 -21.03 -14.07 15.48
C LYS A 124 -19.57 -14.38 15.83
N CYS A 125 -19.05 -13.74 16.86
CA CYS A 125 -17.78 -14.07 17.47
C CYS A 125 -17.91 -15.42 18.16
N LYS A 126 -16.98 -16.34 17.89
CA LYS A 126 -16.89 -17.57 18.67
C LYS A 126 -16.21 -17.22 19.98
N VAL A 127 -16.89 -17.46 21.10
CA VAL A 127 -16.23 -17.49 22.41
C VAL A 127 -15.19 -18.60 22.33
N SER A 128 -13.95 -18.26 22.65
CA SER A 128 -12.90 -19.26 22.79
C SER A 128 -13.29 -20.17 23.95
N SER A 129 -13.88 -21.32 23.67
CA SER A 129 -14.05 -22.39 24.66
C SER A 129 -12.67 -23.01 24.90
N LYS A 130 -11.74 -22.25 25.48
CA LYS A 130 -10.58 -22.85 26.10
C LYS A 130 -11.11 -23.49 27.36
N THR A 131 -11.31 -24.80 27.31
CA THR A 131 -11.08 -25.64 28.48
C THR A 131 -9.74 -25.21 29.05
N GLU A 132 -9.71 -24.79 30.31
CA GLU A 132 -8.47 -24.48 31.03
C GLU A 132 -7.53 -25.68 30.90
N LYS A 133 -6.64 -25.67 29.91
CA LYS A 133 -5.59 -26.68 29.82
C LYS A 133 -4.55 -26.29 30.84
N SER A 134 -4.38 -27.16 31.83
CA SER A 134 -3.39 -27.00 32.88
C SER A 134 -2.01 -26.74 32.27
N TRP A 135 -1.26 -25.84 32.90
CA TRP A 135 0.07 -25.40 32.45
C TRP A 135 1.08 -26.54 32.24
N SER A 136 0.81 -27.74 32.77
CA SER A 136 1.58 -28.96 32.52
C SER A 136 1.65 -29.35 31.04
N ASP A 137 0.60 -29.13 30.25
CA ASP A 137 0.56 -29.52 28.82
C ASP A 137 1.40 -28.61 27.90
N VAL A 138 1.68 -27.38 28.33
CA VAL A 138 2.46 -26.41 27.53
C VAL A 138 3.94 -26.79 27.48
N GLY A 139 4.45 -27.44 28.53
CA GLY A 139 5.85 -27.91 28.60
C GLY A 139 6.19 -28.92 27.50
N ASP A 140 5.26 -29.81 27.17
CA ASP A 140 5.48 -30.84 26.15
C ASP A 140 5.37 -30.29 24.73
N PHE A 141 4.54 -29.26 24.51
CA PHE A 141 4.46 -28.58 23.22
C PHE A 141 5.75 -27.79 22.89
N VAL A 142 6.39 -27.19 23.90
CA VAL A 142 7.69 -26.51 23.74
C VAL A 142 8.81 -27.53 23.45
N LYS A 143 8.81 -28.70 24.11
CA LYS A 143 9.77 -29.79 23.80
C LYS A 143 9.59 -30.32 22.38
N LEU A 144 8.35 -30.46 21.89
CA LEU A 144 8.06 -30.94 20.54
C LEU A 144 8.54 -29.95 19.46
N THR A 145 8.27 -28.65 19.66
CA THR A 145 8.68 -27.60 18.70
C THR A 145 10.19 -27.40 18.64
N CYS A 146 10.91 -27.59 19.76
CA CYS A 146 12.37 -27.63 19.79
C CYS A 146 12.97 -28.81 18.99
N LYS A 147 12.36 -30.00 19.06
CA LYS A 147 12.79 -31.17 18.25
C LYS A 147 12.57 -30.93 16.75
N VAL A 148 11.42 -30.36 16.35
CA VAL A 148 11.13 -30.04 14.94
C VAL A 148 12.10 -28.99 14.38
N ASN A 149 12.49 -27.99 15.18
CA ASN A 149 13.46 -26.99 14.76
C ASN A 149 14.89 -27.55 14.61
N LYS A 150 15.29 -28.54 15.42
CA LYS A 150 16.55 -29.27 15.23
C LYS A 150 16.55 -30.02 13.89
N VAL A 151 15.50 -30.80 13.60
CA VAL A 151 15.37 -31.58 12.35
C VAL A 151 15.39 -30.68 11.11
N LYS A 152 14.70 -29.53 11.16
CA LYS A 152 14.75 -28.56 10.06
C LYS A 152 16.16 -28.02 9.82
N LYS A 153 16.91 -27.69 10.88
CA LYS A 153 18.29 -27.19 10.74
C LYS A 153 19.21 -28.24 10.11
N THR A 154 19.12 -29.51 10.49
CA THR A 154 19.90 -30.59 9.88
C THR A 154 19.53 -30.78 8.40
N LEU A 155 18.24 -30.80 8.07
CA LEU A 155 17.79 -30.93 6.67
C LEU A 155 18.32 -29.78 5.79
N TYR A 156 18.24 -28.54 6.26
CA TYR A 156 18.76 -27.38 5.51
C TYR A 156 20.28 -27.44 5.34
N ALA A 157 21.02 -27.92 6.34
CA ALA A 157 22.47 -28.09 6.25
C ALA A 157 22.85 -29.16 5.21
N THR A 158 22.17 -30.31 5.20
CA THR A 158 22.40 -31.41 4.25
C THR A 158 22.07 -31.00 2.82
N ILE A 159 20.96 -30.28 2.60
CA ILE A 159 20.59 -29.72 1.28
C ILE A 159 21.65 -28.72 0.80
N ARG A 160 22.17 -27.86 1.69
CA ARG A 160 23.19 -26.87 1.34
C ARG A 160 24.52 -27.52 0.94
N GLN A 161 24.91 -28.61 1.62
CA GLN A 161 26.12 -29.36 1.29
C GLN A 161 25.98 -30.12 -0.05
N THR A 162 24.84 -30.76 -0.30
CA THR A 162 24.59 -31.45 -1.59
C THR A 162 24.52 -30.48 -2.75
N LEU A 163 23.92 -29.30 -2.57
CA LEU A 163 23.90 -28.26 -3.60
C LEU A 163 25.31 -27.73 -3.88
N ARG A 164 26.12 -27.44 -2.85
CA ARG A 164 27.52 -26.99 -3.02
C ARG A 164 28.39 -28.00 -3.78
N LYS A 165 28.21 -29.30 -3.53
CA LYS A 165 28.93 -30.37 -4.25
C LYS A 165 28.49 -30.47 -5.72
N ARG A 166 27.20 -30.30 -6.03
CA ARG A 166 26.69 -30.35 -7.42
C ARG A 166 27.01 -29.10 -8.26
N THR A 167 27.09 -27.92 -7.65
CA THR A 167 27.37 -26.66 -8.38
C THR A 167 28.82 -26.52 -8.84
N LYS A 168 29.77 -27.29 -8.29
CA LYS A 168 31.19 -27.23 -8.72
C LYS A 168 31.45 -27.88 -10.08
N ASN A 169 30.58 -28.79 -10.55
CA ASN A 169 30.92 -29.66 -11.69
C ASN A 169 30.09 -29.43 -12.96
N ASN A 170 29.16 -28.45 -12.99
CA ASN A 170 28.44 -28.16 -14.23
C ASN A 170 27.99 -26.69 -14.35
N PRO A 171 28.75 -25.84 -15.08
CA PRO A 171 28.42 -24.43 -15.25
C PRO A 171 27.06 -24.19 -15.94
N GLN A 172 26.57 -25.14 -16.76
CA GLN A 172 25.24 -25.04 -17.38
C GLN A 172 24.11 -25.19 -16.34
N PHE A 173 24.31 -26.00 -15.30
CA PHE A 173 23.34 -26.12 -14.21
C PHE A 173 23.24 -24.83 -13.39
N CYS A 174 24.38 -24.18 -13.10
CA CYS A 174 24.42 -22.86 -12.49
C CYS A 174 23.71 -21.80 -13.35
N ALA A 175 23.96 -21.76 -14.66
CA ALA A 175 23.29 -20.83 -15.58
C ALA A 175 21.77 -21.04 -15.63
N LYS A 176 21.30 -22.30 -15.62
CA LYS A 176 19.86 -22.65 -15.60
C LYS A 176 19.20 -22.26 -14.26
N MET A 177 19.90 -22.46 -13.14
CA MET A 177 19.43 -22.06 -11.81
C MET A 177 19.34 -20.54 -11.67
N VAL A 178 20.34 -19.80 -12.17
CA VAL A 178 20.34 -18.33 -12.18
C VAL A 178 19.20 -17.77 -13.06
N ARG A 179 18.96 -18.34 -14.24
CA ARG A 179 17.80 -17.97 -15.08
C ARG A 179 16.46 -18.21 -14.38
N ASN A 180 16.34 -19.32 -13.63
CA ASN A 180 15.12 -19.67 -12.89
C ASN A 180 14.92 -18.84 -11.60
N LEU A 181 15.97 -18.20 -11.08
CA LEU A 181 15.91 -17.24 -9.97
C LEU A 181 15.68 -15.80 -10.46
N ALA A 182 16.16 -15.45 -11.66
CA ALA A 182 15.96 -14.13 -12.26
C ALA A 182 14.47 -13.79 -12.55
N THR A 183 13.58 -14.78 -12.51
CA THR A 183 12.11 -14.59 -12.59
C THR A 183 11.42 -15.09 -11.31
N PRO A 184 11.43 -14.31 -10.20
CA PRO A 184 11.00 -14.83 -8.91
C PRO A 184 9.47 -14.75 -8.76
N ARG A 185 8.78 -15.80 -9.21
CA ARG A 185 7.32 -15.90 -9.11
C ARG A 185 6.81 -16.15 -7.68
N THR A 186 7.61 -16.72 -6.77
CA THR A 186 7.19 -17.01 -5.38
C THR A 186 7.96 -16.22 -4.31
N PRO A 187 7.38 -16.02 -3.10
CA PRO A 187 8.00 -15.27 -2.02
C PRO A 187 9.30 -15.91 -1.49
N GLU A 188 9.39 -17.24 -1.43
CA GLU A 188 10.60 -17.91 -0.94
C GLU A 188 11.80 -17.67 -1.87
N LYS A 189 11.57 -17.66 -3.20
CA LYS A 189 12.61 -17.37 -4.19
C LYS A 189 13.16 -15.95 -4.05
N ARG A 190 12.31 -14.96 -3.72
CA ARG A 190 12.75 -13.57 -3.47
C ARG A 190 13.55 -13.44 -2.18
N ARG A 191 13.35 -14.33 -1.20
CA ARG A 191 14.11 -14.36 0.05
C ARG A 191 15.50 -14.96 -0.19
N ALA A 192 15.57 -16.09 -0.87
CA ALA A 192 16.84 -16.74 -1.22
C ALA A 192 17.79 -15.84 -2.04
N ILE A 193 17.26 -15.03 -2.96
CA ILE A 193 18.07 -14.07 -3.74
C ILE A 193 18.68 -13.00 -2.83
N ARG A 194 17.92 -12.45 -1.88
CA ARG A 194 18.45 -11.45 -0.92
C ARG A 194 19.56 -12.03 -0.05
N ASP A 195 19.38 -13.26 0.42
CA ASP A 195 20.37 -13.92 1.27
C ASP A 195 21.65 -14.25 0.49
N LEU A 196 21.56 -14.53 -0.81
CA LEU A 196 22.71 -14.72 -1.70
C LEU A 196 23.53 -13.45 -1.91
N PHE A 197 22.87 -12.30 -2.13
CA PHE A 197 23.55 -11.01 -2.29
C PHE A 197 24.18 -10.47 -1.00
N GLN A 198 23.66 -10.86 0.17
CA GLN A 198 24.24 -10.49 1.47
C GLN A 198 25.41 -11.39 1.88
N ALA A 199 25.52 -12.60 1.33
CA ALA A 199 26.54 -13.58 1.70
C ALA A 199 27.83 -13.50 0.87
N THR A 200 27.87 -12.68 -0.20
CA THR A 200 29.11 -12.42 -0.94
C THR A 200 29.90 -11.30 -0.27
N PRO A 201 31.07 -11.57 0.34
CA PRO A 201 31.95 -10.51 0.81
C PRO A 201 32.39 -9.67 -0.38
N VAL A 202 32.22 -8.35 -0.27
CA VAL A 202 32.69 -7.38 -1.26
C VAL A 202 34.21 -7.45 -1.28
N VAL A 203 34.77 -8.12 -2.29
CA VAL A 203 36.20 -8.03 -2.58
C VAL A 203 36.45 -6.59 -3.01
N ALA A 204 37.17 -5.84 -2.17
CA ALA A 204 37.55 -4.47 -2.44
C ALA A 204 38.52 -4.44 -3.63
N ASP A 205 38.03 -3.98 -4.78
CA ASP A 205 38.84 -3.73 -5.96
C ASP A 205 39.86 -2.62 -5.66
N ARG A 206 41.11 -3.02 -5.46
CA ARG A 206 42.30 -2.16 -5.44
C ARG A 206 42.52 -1.63 -6.85
N ARG A 207 41.90 -0.49 -7.21
CA ARG A 207 42.19 0.20 -8.47
C ARG A 207 43.51 0.95 -8.38
N LYS A 208 44.52 0.38 -9.03
CA LYS A 208 45.82 0.97 -9.35
C LYS A 208 45.61 2.13 -10.32
N SER A 209 45.96 3.34 -9.91
CA SER A 209 46.01 4.54 -10.74
C SER A 209 47.08 4.37 -11.81
N THR A 210 46.65 4.26 -13.07
CA THR A 210 47.52 4.47 -14.24
C THR A 210 46.87 5.55 -15.11
N SER A 211 47.49 6.72 -15.10
CA SER A 211 47.21 7.85 -15.96
C SER A 211 47.75 7.56 -17.36
N ALA A 212 46.84 7.41 -18.32
CA ALA A 212 47.16 7.47 -19.75
C ALA A 212 46.32 8.61 -20.37
N PRO A 213 46.92 9.54 -21.13
CA PRO A 213 46.20 10.63 -21.77
C PRO A 213 45.35 10.12 -22.94
N ALA A 214 44.09 10.56 -22.98
CA ALA A 214 43.15 10.25 -24.04
C ALA A 214 43.43 11.13 -25.28
N PRO A 215 43.35 10.58 -26.51
CA PRO A 215 43.45 11.38 -27.71
C PRO A 215 42.17 12.22 -27.90
N GLU A 216 42.35 13.53 -27.91
CA GLU A 216 41.39 14.49 -28.45
C GLU A 216 41.35 14.33 -29.97
N ASN A 217 40.19 13.96 -30.53
CA ASN A 217 39.64 14.46 -31.80
C ASN A 217 38.45 13.59 -32.25
N GLY A 218 37.26 13.95 -31.76
CA GLY A 218 35.99 13.40 -32.21
C GLY A 218 35.03 14.54 -32.58
N SER A 219 35.11 14.98 -33.83
CA SER A 219 34.27 16.00 -34.44
C SER A 219 32.78 15.68 -34.25
N LYS A 220 32.12 16.45 -33.37
CA LYS A 220 30.68 16.38 -33.12
C LYS A 220 29.93 16.80 -34.40
N LYS A 221 29.52 15.82 -35.21
CA LYS A 221 28.57 16.03 -36.32
C LYS A 221 27.30 16.70 -35.78
N MET A 222 27.15 18.01 -36.05
CA MET A 222 25.91 18.76 -35.84
C MET A 222 24.79 18.07 -36.63
N LYS A 223 23.89 17.39 -35.93
CA LYS A 223 22.68 16.81 -36.52
C LYS A 223 21.85 17.96 -37.09
N LYS A 224 21.80 18.08 -38.43
CA LYS A 224 20.92 18.99 -39.18
C LYS A 224 19.52 18.95 -38.56
N LYS A 225 19.07 20.07 -37.96
CA LYS A 225 17.70 20.27 -37.45
C LYS A 225 16.75 20.09 -38.64
N LYS A 226 16.04 18.95 -38.69
CA LYS A 226 14.95 18.75 -39.66
C LYS A 226 13.88 19.81 -39.40
N ASN A 227 13.58 20.62 -40.40
CA ASN A 227 12.50 21.61 -40.32
C ASN A 227 11.18 20.92 -39.92
N PRO A 228 10.38 21.52 -39.02
CA PRO A 228 9.12 20.95 -38.59
C PRO A 228 8.19 20.81 -39.80
N LYS A 229 7.85 19.58 -40.17
CA LYS A 229 6.89 19.30 -41.25
C LYS A 229 5.57 20.00 -40.92
N LYS A 230 5.06 20.83 -41.83
CA LYS A 230 3.74 21.48 -41.71
C LYS A 230 2.68 20.40 -41.45
N MET A 231 1.98 20.51 -40.33
CA MET A 231 0.97 19.55 -39.91
C MET A 231 -0.29 19.74 -40.77
N THR A 232 -0.83 18.66 -41.32
CA THR A 232 -2.04 18.73 -42.15
C THR A 232 -3.27 19.14 -41.33
N ASN A 233 -4.26 19.79 -41.96
CA ASN A 233 -5.52 20.18 -41.30
C ASN A 233 -6.22 18.99 -40.63
N ALA A 234 -6.20 17.81 -41.26
CA ALA A 234 -6.73 16.58 -40.68
C ALA A 234 -6.01 16.17 -39.38
N ALA A 235 -4.68 16.29 -39.32
CA ALA A 235 -3.92 16.02 -38.10
C ALA A 235 -4.23 17.04 -36.99
N ARG A 236 -4.43 18.32 -37.35
CA ARG A 236 -4.86 19.37 -36.41
C ARG A 236 -6.22 19.07 -35.80
N LEU A 237 -7.22 18.72 -36.62
CA LEU A 237 -8.55 18.33 -36.15
C LEU A 237 -8.51 17.09 -35.24
N ARG A 238 -7.69 16.09 -35.58
CA ARG A 238 -7.51 14.89 -34.74
C ARG A 238 -6.88 15.24 -33.39
N ALA A 239 -5.91 16.15 -33.35
CA ALA A 239 -5.27 16.61 -32.12
C ALA A 239 -6.27 17.36 -31.22
N MET A 240 -7.05 18.29 -31.79
CA MET A 240 -8.09 19.02 -31.07
C MET A 240 -9.13 18.08 -30.45
N ARG A 241 -9.60 17.10 -31.22
CA ARG A 241 -10.51 16.07 -30.70
C ARG A 241 -9.89 15.28 -29.55
N ASN A 242 -8.63 14.85 -29.68
CA ASN A 242 -7.94 14.10 -28.63
C ASN A 242 -7.74 14.94 -27.36
N LEU A 243 -7.53 16.25 -27.51
CA LEU A 243 -7.43 17.19 -26.40
C LEU A 243 -8.77 17.34 -25.67
N LYS A 244 -9.87 17.58 -26.41
CA LYS A 244 -11.23 17.62 -25.84
C LYS A 244 -11.57 16.34 -25.09
N MET A 245 -11.21 15.19 -25.65
CA MET A 245 -11.34 13.88 -25.01
C MET A 245 -10.54 13.76 -23.70
N ALA A 246 -9.29 14.22 -23.70
CA ALA A 246 -8.44 14.20 -22.51
C ALA A 246 -9.02 15.08 -21.39
N ILE A 247 -9.42 16.31 -21.74
CA ILE A 247 -10.05 17.26 -20.80
C ILE A 247 -11.33 16.67 -20.21
N PHE A 248 -12.19 16.08 -21.05
CA PHE A 248 -13.43 15.44 -20.58
C PHE A 248 -13.16 14.29 -19.61
N TYR A 249 -12.18 13.43 -19.89
CA TYR A 249 -11.83 12.32 -19.00
C TYR A 249 -11.11 12.75 -17.72
N THR A 250 -10.64 13.98 -17.62
CA THR A 250 -10.11 14.56 -16.38
C THR A 250 -11.14 15.41 -15.63
N SER A 251 -12.34 15.60 -16.18
CA SER A 251 -13.42 16.35 -15.52
C SER A 251 -13.90 15.64 -14.25
N SER A 252 -14.12 16.42 -13.19
CA SER A 252 -14.57 15.96 -11.86
C SER A 252 -15.94 15.29 -11.88
N GLU A 253 -16.78 15.59 -12.87
CA GLU A 253 -18.09 14.95 -13.06
C GLU A 253 -17.96 13.49 -13.50
N ILE A 254 -16.92 13.16 -14.27
CA ILE A 254 -16.76 11.85 -14.90
C ILE A 254 -15.83 10.97 -14.07
N VAL A 255 -14.79 11.56 -13.49
CA VAL A 255 -13.75 10.83 -12.78
C VAL A 255 -13.41 11.45 -11.44
N ARG A 256 -12.92 10.62 -10.51
CA ARG A 256 -12.27 11.06 -9.26
C ARG A 256 -10.82 10.58 -9.21
N PRO A 257 -9.88 11.41 -8.75
CA PRO A 257 -8.50 10.99 -8.54
C PRO A 257 -8.45 9.94 -7.42
N LEU A 258 -7.75 8.84 -7.68
CA LEU A 258 -7.53 7.79 -6.69
C LEU A 258 -6.65 8.29 -5.55
N PRO A 259 -6.93 7.90 -4.30
CA PRO A 259 -6.26 8.54 -3.17
C PRO A 259 -4.77 8.31 -3.05
N HIS A 260 -4.37 7.09 -3.38
CA HIS A 260 -3.14 6.54 -2.87
C HIS A 260 -2.07 6.58 -3.95
N LYS A 261 -0.85 7.01 -3.56
CA LYS A 261 0.34 7.01 -4.44
C LYS A 261 0.63 5.66 -5.11
N ARG A 262 0.17 4.54 -4.54
CA ARG A 262 0.33 3.21 -5.16
C ARG A 262 -0.40 3.08 -6.51
N TYR A 263 -1.36 3.95 -6.79
CA TYR A 263 -2.09 3.97 -8.04
C TYR A 263 -1.55 5.00 -9.03
N THR A 264 -0.59 5.84 -8.65
CA THR A 264 0.02 6.77 -9.60
C THR A 264 0.78 5.98 -10.66
N THR A 265 0.68 6.46 -11.89
CA THR A 265 1.45 5.91 -13.02
C THR A 265 2.58 6.87 -13.35
N LYS A 266 3.51 6.47 -14.22
CA LYS A 266 4.52 7.39 -14.78
C LYS A 266 3.91 8.64 -15.44
N ARG A 267 2.61 8.59 -15.80
CA ARG A 267 1.86 9.68 -16.45
C ARG A 267 1.02 10.53 -15.47
N GLY A 268 1.16 10.31 -14.17
CA GLY A 268 0.42 11.07 -13.14
C GLY A 268 -0.58 10.23 -12.34
N ALA A 269 -1.49 10.93 -11.65
CA ALA A 269 -2.52 10.32 -10.82
C ALA A 269 -3.41 9.38 -11.64
N ALA A 270 -3.78 8.24 -11.07
CA ALA A 270 -4.83 7.40 -11.63
C ALA A 270 -6.19 7.93 -11.19
N TYR A 271 -7.18 7.71 -12.04
CA TYR A 271 -8.54 8.15 -11.86
C TYR A 271 -9.48 6.96 -11.86
N VAL A 272 -10.57 7.03 -11.10
CA VAL A 272 -11.70 6.10 -11.18
C VAL A 272 -12.88 6.83 -11.78
N ARG A 273 -13.47 6.24 -12.81
CA ARG A 273 -14.67 6.76 -13.45
C ARG A 273 -15.90 6.47 -12.59
N LEU A 274 -16.73 7.48 -12.35
CA LEU A 274 -17.95 7.40 -11.53
C LEU A 274 -19.15 6.91 -12.32
N VAL A 275 -19.24 7.27 -13.60
CA VAL A 275 -20.36 6.92 -14.48
C VAL A 275 -20.06 5.66 -15.30
N THR A 276 -21.05 5.10 -15.99
CA THR A 276 -20.82 4.02 -16.97
C THR A 276 -20.15 4.55 -18.25
N MET A 277 -19.53 3.69 -19.09
CA MET A 277 -18.98 4.14 -20.39
C MET A 277 -20.07 4.78 -21.27
N ARG A 278 -21.28 4.18 -21.27
CA ARG A 278 -22.43 4.67 -22.04
C ARG A 278 -22.89 6.03 -21.52
N GLY A 279 -22.98 6.20 -20.19
CA GLY A 279 -23.30 7.49 -19.57
C GLY A 279 -22.27 8.57 -19.88
N ALA A 280 -20.98 8.26 -19.76
CA ALA A 280 -19.90 9.17 -20.13
C ALA A 280 -19.97 9.60 -21.61
N TYR A 281 -20.30 8.67 -22.51
CA TYR A 281 -20.44 8.98 -23.93
C TYR A 281 -21.62 9.92 -24.22
N LYS A 282 -22.78 9.70 -23.57
CA LYS A 282 -23.94 10.60 -23.67
C LYS A 282 -23.58 12.02 -23.18
N LEU A 283 -22.94 12.12 -22.02
CA LEU A 283 -22.48 13.39 -21.45
C LEU A 283 -21.45 14.09 -22.36
N PHE A 284 -20.53 13.33 -22.97
CA PHE A 284 -19.55 13.88 -23.90
C PHE A 284 -20.22 14.48 -25.14
N ARG A 285 -21.16 13.75 -25.77
CA ARG A 285 -21.91 14.24 -26.94
C ARG A 285 -22.75 15.48 -26.63
N ALA A 286 -23.38 15.52 -25.45
CA ALA A 286 -24.13 16.70 -25.02
C ALA A 286 -23.23 17.94 -24.86
N LYS A 287 -22.04 17.76 -24.28
CA LYS A 287 -21.08 18.87 -24.07
C LYS A 287 -20.29 19.27 -25.32
N ASN A 288 -20.13 18.37 -26.29
CA ASN A 288 -19.30 18.59 -27.49
C ASN A 288 -20.05 18.11 -28.75
N PRO A 289 -21.16 18.77 -29.13
CA PRO A 289 -21.96 18.34 -30.28
C PRO A 289 -21.20 18.46 -31.62
N ASP A 290 -20.19 19.34 -31.68
CA ASP A 290 -19.32 19.56 -32.84
C ASP A 290 -18.39 18.35 -33.13
N VAL A 291 -18.09 17.54 -32.10
CA VAL A 291 -17.14 16.44 -32.21
C VAL A 291 -17.84 15.16 -32.69
N LYS A 292 -17.73 14.89 -34.00
CA LYS A 292 -18.19 13.64 -34.61
C LYS A 292 -17.32 12.45 -34.18
N ILE A 293 -17.70 11.78 -33.10
CA ILE A 293 -17.04 10.56 -32.61
C ILE A 293 -18.05 9.44 -32.31
N GLY A 294 -17.78 8.23 -32.81
CA GLY A 294 -18.54 7.02 -32.48
C GLY A 294 -18.15 6.43 -31.11
N ALA A 295 -19.07 5.69 -30.48
CA ALA A 295 -18.88 5.11 -29.15
C ALA A 295 -17.65 4.19 -29.05
N THR A 296 -17.38 3.38 -30.09
CA THR A 296 -16.20 2.51 -30.15
C THR A 296 -14.90 3.31 -30.11
N LYS A 297 -14.82 4.41 -30.87
CA LYS A 297 -13.63 5.27 -30.87
C LYS A 297 -13.48 6.03 -29.56
N PHE A 298 -14.60 6.46 -28.97
CA PHE A 298 -14.63 7.08 -27.65
C PHE A 298 -14.06 6.16 -26.56
N ASN A 299 -14.39 4.86 -26.62
CA ASN A 299 -13.82 3.84 -25.74
C ASN A 299 -12.32 3.62 -25.97
N GLN A 300 -11.87 3.59 -27.23
CA GLN A 300 -10.45 3.44 -27.60
C GLN A 300 -9.59 4.63 -27.15
N LEU A 301 -10.13 5.85 -27.20
CA LEU A 301 -9.44 7.07 -26.80
C LEU A 301 -9.43 7.31 -25.29
N LYS A 302 -10.03 6.41 -24.50
CA LYS A 302 -9.98 6.49 -23.04
C LYS A 302 -8.54 6.42 -22.53
N PRO A 303 -8.07 7.40 -21.73
CA PRO A 303 -6.76 7.33 -21.12
C PRO A 303 -6.61 6.09 -20.24
N ARG A 304 -5.45 5.42 -20.33
CA ARG A 304 -5.14 4.24 -19.48
C ARG A 304 -5.09 4.57 -17.98
N THR A 305 -4.94 5.85 -17.63
CA THR A 305 -4.99 6.34 -16.25
C THR A 305 -6.41 6.28 -15.65
N VAL A 306 -7.46 6.20 -16.49
CA VAL A 306 -8.86 6.14 -16.06
C VAL A 306 -9.33 4.68 -15.98
N ARG A 307 -9.61 4.24 -14.75
CA ARG A 307 -10.06 2.87 -14.41
C ARG A 307 -11.57 2.80 -14.22
N LYS A 308 -12.12 1.58 -14.35
CA LYS A 308 -13.55 1.32 -14.11
C LYS A 308 -13.80 1.27 -12.60
N LEU A 309 -14.95 1.77 -12.16
CA LEU A 309 -15.43 1.52 -10.80
C LEU A 309 -15.53 0.00 -10.56
N GLY A 310 -14.97 -0.48 -9.45
CA GLY A 310 -14.90 -1.90 -9.10
C GLY A 310 -13.68 -2.66 -9.66
N SER A 311 -12.97 -2.14 -10.66
CA SER A 311 -11.70 -2.77 -11.10
C SER A 311 -10.51 -2.42 -10.19
N VAL A 312 -10.74 -1.62 -9.16
CA VAL A 312 -9.75 -1.17 -8.19
C VAL A 312 -10.33 -1.47 -6.83
N ASN A 313 -9.56 -2.15 -5.97
CA ASN A 313 -9.89 -2.29 -4.56
C ASN A 313 -9.79 -0.92 -3.91
N VAL A 314 -10.90 -0.19 -3.84
CA VAL A 314 -10.94 1.12 -3.22
C VAL A 314 -11.06 0.91 -1.72
N GLU A 315 -10.04 1.31 -0.96
CA GLU A 315 -10.01 1.14 0.51
C GLU A 315 -10.78 2.25 1.24
N THR A 316 -11.25 3.27 0.51
CA THR A 316 -11.89 4.46 1.07
C THR A 316 -13.11 4.83 0.24
N CYS A 317 -14.18 5.27 0.88
CA CYS A 317 -15.33 5.83 0.17
C CYS A 317 -14.89 7.01 -0.72
N LEU A 318 -15.44 7.08 -1.95
CA LEU A 318 -15.10 8.12 -2.93
C LEU A 318 -16.03 9.34 -2.88
N CYS A 319 -16.93 9.43 -1.91
CA CYS A 319 -17.89 10.54 -1.81
C CYS A 319 -17.22 11.89 -1.48
N LEU A 320 -17.95 12.99 -1.67
CA LEU A 320 -17.46 14.35 -1.37
C LEU A 320 -17.06 14.49 0.11
N CYS A 321 -17.85 13.95 1.04
CA CYS A 321 -17.53 13.99 2.47
C CYS A 321 -16.22 13.26 2.81
N CYS A 322 -16.01 12.08 2.23
CA CYS A 322 -14.79 11.28 2.47
C CYS A 322 -13.57 11.78 1.68
N GLN A 323 -13.77 12.60 0.65
CA GLN A 323 -12.68 13.34 0.00
C GLN A 323 -12.11 14.41 0.93
N ASN A 324 -12.99 15.12 1.65
CA ASN A 324 -12.60 16.19 2.58
C ASN A 324 -12.06 15.66 3.91
N LEU A 325 -12.34 14.40 4.27
CA LEU A 325 -11.76 13.73 5.45
C LEU A 325 -10.36 13.17 5.21
N ARG A 326 -9.84 13.36 4.00
CA ARG A 326 -8.41 13.46 3.89
C ARG A 326 -8.06 14.74 4.63
#